data_AF-Q9TUP1-F1
#
_entry.id   AF-Q9TUP1-F1
#
_cell.length_a   1.000
_cell.length_b   1.000
_cell.length_c   1.000
_cell.angle_alpha   90.00
_cell.angle_beta   90.00
_cell.angle_gamma   90.00
#
_symmetry.space_group_name_H-M   'P 1'
#
loop_
_entity.id
_entity.type
_entity.pdbx_description
1 polymer ?
#
loop_
_entity_poly.entity_id
_entity_poly.type
_entity_poly.pdbx_seq_one_letter_code
_entity_poly.pdbx_strand_id
1 'polypeptide(L)'
;DGRVVEPKRAVAREESGKPGAHVTVKKLFVGGIKEDTEEHHLRDYFEEYGKIDTIEIITDRQSGKKRGFGFVTFDDHDPVDKIV
;
A
#
# COMPACT_ATOMS: atom_id res chain seq x y z
N ASP A 1 -19.59 4.05 11.04
CA ASP A 1 -18.31 4.70 10.68
C ASP A 1 -17.44 3.60 10.10
N GLY A 2 -17.23 3.57 8.78
CA GLY A 2 -16.76 2.34 8.12
C GLY A 2 -16.27 2.58 6.71
N ARG A 3 -15.31 3.47 6.54
CA ARG A 3 -14.62 3.61 5.26
C ARG A 3 -13.35 2.78 5.31
N VAL A 4 -13.51 1.56 4.79
CA VAL A 4 -12.47 0.56 4.56
C VAL A 4 -11.45 1.17 3.60
N VAL A 5 -10.17 1.12 3.94
CA VAL A 5 -9.09 1.48 3.00
C VAL A 5 -9.21 0.59 1.75
N GLU A 6 -8.96 1.14 0.57
CA GLU A 6 -9.01 0.37 -0.67
C GLU A 6 -7.59 -0.04 -1.08
N PRO A 7 -7.14 -1.26 -0.73
CA PRO A 7 -5.90 -1.79 -1.26
C PRO A 7 -6.05 -2.17 -2.73
N LYS A 8 -5.07 -1.81 -3.55
CA LYS A 8 -4.94 -2.18 -4.96
C LYS A 8 -3.49 -2.52 -5.25
N ARG A 9 -3.20 -3.28 -6.30
CA ARG A 9 -1.82 -3.53 -6.72
C ARG A 9 -1.16 -2.20 -7.10
N ALA A 10 -0.05 -1.85 -6.45
CA ALA A 10 0.74 -0.70 -6.85
C ALA A 10 1.56 -1.10 -8.07
N VAL A 11 0.94 -1.01 -9.25
CA VAL A 11 1.71 -1.11 -10.49
C VAL A 11 2.43 0.22 -10.65
N ALA A 12 3.75 0.22 -10.50
CA ALA A 12 4.53 1.40 -10.86
C ALA A 12 4.27 1.70 -12.33
N ARG A 13 3.96 2.96 -12.64
CA ARG A 13 3.64 3.40 -14.02
C ARG A 13 4.78 3.09 -15.00
N GLU A 14 6.00 2.95 -14.50
CA GLU A 14 7.20 2.56 -15.27
C GLU A 14 7.33 1.04 -15.49
N GLU A 15 6.77 0.23 -14.60
CA GLU A 15 6.74 -1.23 -14.71
C GLU A 15 5.54 -1.77 -15.49
N SER A 16 4.52 -0.94 -15.73
CA SER A 16 3.31 -1.30 -16.49
C SER A 16 3.58 -1.71 -17.95
N GLY A 17 4.79 -1.49 -18.46
CA GLY A 17 5.22 -1.89 -19.81
C GLY A 17 6.16 -3.10 -19.86
N LYS A 18 6.59 -3.67 -18.72
CA LYS A 18 7.53 -4.81 -18.70
C LYS A 18 6.77 -6.14 -18.56
N PRO A 19 6.86 -7.07 -19.53
CA PRO A 19 6.28 -8.40 -19.38
C PRO A 19 7.04 -9.13 -18.26
N GLY A 20 6.39 -9.30 -17.11
CA GLY A 20 6.98 -9.91 -15.91
C GLY A 20 6.94 -9.01 -14.66
N ALA A 21 6.69 -7.71 -14.81
CA ALA A 21 6.54 -6.79 -13.68
C ALA A 21 5.47 -7.26 -12.67
N HIS A 22 4.40 -7.89 -13.15
CA HIS A 22 3.27 -8.35 -12.34
C HIS A 22 3.57 -9.56 -11.44
N VAL A 23 4.67 -10.28 -11.65
CA VAL A 23 4.96 -11.55 -10.95
C VAL A 23 5.67 -11.30 -9.60
N THR A 24 6.36 -10.18 -9.45
CA THR A 24 7.12 -9.82 -8.24
C THR A 24 6.65 -8.52 -7.59
N VAL A 25 5.43 -8.06 -7.88
CA VAL A 25 4.91 -6.84 -7.24
C VAL A 25 4.63 -7.16 -5.79
N LYS A 26 5.58 -6.80 -4.93
CA LYS A 26 5.44 -6.81 -3.48
C LYS A 26 4.83 -5.52 -2.94
N LYS A 27 4.54 -4.56 -3.83
CA LYS A 27 4.02 -3.23 -3.50
C LYS A 27 2.51 -3.15 -3.70
N LEU A 28 1.81 -2.72 -2.66
CA LEU A 28 0.38 -2.49 -2.59
C LEU A 28 0.13 -0.99 -2.49
N PHE A 29 -0.79 -0.47 -3.27
CA PHE A 29 -1.30 0.88 -3.18
C PHE A 29 -2.49 0.87 -2.24
N VAL A 30 -2.49 1.74 -1.25
CA VAL A 30 -3.59 1.85 -0.29
C VAL A 30 -4.20 3.23 -0.45
N GLY A 31 -5.42 3.28 -0.99
CA GLY A 31 -6.20 4.51 -1.14
C GLY A 31 -7.22 4.68 -0.03
N GLY A 32 -7.72 5.92 0.15
CA GLY A 32 -8.73 6.24 1.15
C GLY A 32 -8.20 6.36 2.59
N ILE A 33 -6.90 6.57 2.75
CA ILE A 33 -6.24 6.69 4.06
C ILE A 33 -6.73 7.95 4.79
N LYS A 34 -7.17 7.83 6.04
CA LYS A 34 -7.57 9.00 6.84
C LYS A 34 -6.34 9.77 7.31
N GLU A 35 -6.50 11.05 7.65
CA GLU A 35 -5.42 11.84 8.26
C GLU A 35 -4.94 11.25 9.60
N ASP A 36 -5.79 10.48 10.27
CA ASP A 36 -5.48 9.76 11.51
C ASP A 36 -4.76 8.41 11.26
N THR A 37 -4.88 7.85 10.04
CA THR A 37 -4.26 6.56 9.71
C THR A 37 -2.75 6.72 9.55
N GLU A 38 -2.02 6.10 10.45
CA GLU A 38 -0.55 6.10 10.49
C GLU A 38 0.03 4.79 9.97
N GLU A 39 1.36 4.76 9.84
CA GLU A 39 2.10 3.62 9.34
C GLU A 39 1.80 2.35 10.13
N HIS A 40 1.74 2.47 11.46
CA HIS A 40 1.48 1.32 12.34
C HIS A 40 0.09 0.72 12.12
N HIS A 41 -0.92 1.53 11.77
CA HIS A 41 -2.27 1.01 11.50
C HIS A 41 -2.29 0.17 10.23
N LEU A 42 -1.58 0.62 9.19
CA LEU A 42 -1.40 -0.17 7.97
C LEU A 42 -0.59 -1.41 8.29
N ARG A 43 0.46 -1.28 9.10
CA ARG A 43 1.31 -2.42 9.47
C ARG A 43 0.51 -3.51 10.17
N ASP A 44 -0.21 -3.15 11.23
CA ASP A 44 -1.03 -4.06 12.04
C ASP A 44 -2.13 -4.74 11.19
N TYR A 45 -2.73 -4.00 10.25
CA TYR A 45 -3.72 -4.56 9.34
C TYR A 45 -3.12 -5.52 8.31
N PHE A 46 -1.99 -5.15 7.71
CA PHE A 46 -1.38 -5.91 6.61
C PHE A 46 -0.46 -7.04 7.10
N GLU A 47 0.05 -6.98 8.34
CA GLU A 47 0.95 -7.99 8.89
C GLU A 47 0.27 -9.34 9.09
N GLU A 48 -1.06 -9.34 9.22
CA GLU A 48 -1.87 -10.56 9.24
C GLU A 48 -1.78 -11.34 7.92
N TYR A 49 -1.58 -10.65 6.79
CA TYR A 49 -1.48 -11.28 5.47
C TYR A 49 -0.05 -11.76 5.17
N GLY A 50 0.95 -11.07 5.72
CA GLY A 50 2.36 -11.41 5.53
C GLY A 50 3.30 -10.35 6.07
N LYS A 51 4.60 -10.67 6.07
CA LYS A 51 5.61 -9.76 6.59
C LYS A 51 5.74 -8.52 5.71
N ILE A 52 5.61 -7.36 6.33
CA ILE A 52 5.77 -6.07 5.67
C ILE A 52 7.24 -5.68 5.73
N ASP A 53 7.77 -5.27 4.58
CA ASP A 53 9.12 -4.75 4.41
C ASP A 53 9.16 -3.24 4.69
N THR A 54 8.34 -2.46 3.98
CA THR A 54 8.37 -0.99 4.03
C THR A 54 6.97 -0.41 3.83
N ILE A 55 6.60 0.62 4.58
CA ILE A 55 5.35 1.37 4.36
C ILE A 55 5.69 2.84 4.06
N GLU A 56 5.04 3.42 3.06
CA GLU A 56 5.21 4.81 2.65
C GLU A 56 3.84 5.51 2.59
N ILE A 57 3.53 6.34 3.58
CA ILE A 57 2.31 7.17 3.54
C ILE A 57 2.62 8.50 2.87
N ILE A 58 1.95 8.78 1.75
CA ILE A 58 2.17 10.02 1.02
C ILE A 58 1.35 11.14 1.65
N THR A 59 2.06 12.08 2.27
CA THR A 59 1.50 13.26 2.91
C THR A 59 1.81 14.51 2.09
N ASP A 60 0.83 15.40 2.01
CA ASP A 60 1.02 16.69 1.36
C ASP A 60 1.89 17.57 2.25
N ARG A 61 3.15 17.80 1.85
CA ARG A 61 4.10 18.60 2.63
C ARG A 61 3.70 20.06 2.81
N GLN A 62 2.80 20.60 1.97
CA GLN A 62 2.38 22.01 2.08
C GLN A 62 1.28 22.18 3.14
N SER A 63 0.31 21.26 3.17
CA SER A 63 -0.79 21.33 4.14
C SER A 63 -0.58 20.46 5.39
N GLY A 64 0.42 19.58 5.40
CA GLY A 64 0.58 18.52 6.42
C GLY A 64 -0.52 17.45 6.36
N LYS A 65 -1.45 17.55 5.40
CA LYS A 65 -2.58 16.65 5.26
C LYS A 65 -2.18 15.41 4.48
N LYS A 66 -2.48 14.23 5.01
CA LYS A 66 -2.29 12.96 4.29
C LYS A 66 -3.11 13.05 3.00
N ARG A 67 -2.51 12.77 1.83
CA ARG A 67 -3.23 12.86 0.54
C ARG A 67 -4.30 11.77 0.36
N GLY A 68 -4.53 10.98 1.40
CA GLY A 68 -5.46 9.89 1.38
C GLY A 68 -4.94 8.66 0.66
N PHE A 69 -3.63 8.53 0.47
CA PHE A 69 -3.04 7.33 -0.10
C PHE A 69 -1.63 7.05 0.42
N GLY A 70 -1.21 5.80 0.29
CA GLY A 70 0.08 5.29 0.69
C GLY A 70 0.43 4.03 -0.07
N PHE A 71 1.63 3.52 0.18
CA PHE A 71 2.13 2.29 -0.39
C PHE A 71 2.62 1.37 0.71
N VAL A 72 2.34 0.07 0.59
CA VAL A 72 2.80 -0.97 1.50
C VAL A 72 3.60 -1.97 0.69
N THR A 73 4.84 -2.19 1.06
CA THR A 73 5.74 -3.15 0.41
C THR A 73 5.91 -4.33 1.34
N PHE A 74 5.59 -5.52 0.86
CA PHE A 74 5.76 -6.78 1.57
C PHE A 74 7.13 -7.39 1.29
N ASP A 75 7.57 -8.28 2.16
CA ASP A 75 8.77 -9.10 1.95
C ASP A 75 8.54 -10.13 0.82
N ASP A 76 7.29 -10.58 0.69
CA ASP A 76 6.80 -11.55 -0.29
C ASP A 76 5.71 -10.99 -1.21
N HIS A 77 5.51 -11.64 -2.35
CA HIS A 77 4.46 -11.30 -3.32
C HIS A 77 3.13 -12.03 -3.03
N ASP A 78 3.20 -13.13 -2.27
CA ASP A 78 2.07 -13.94 -1.79
C ASP A 78 0.97 -13.11 -1.07
N PRO A 79 1.30 -12.22 -0.10
CA PRO A 79 0.30 -11.38 0.55
C PRO A 79 -0.40 -10.42 -0.42
N VAL A 80 0.31 -9.90 -1.42
CA VAL A 80 -0.28 -8.98 -2.42
C VAL A 80 -1.35 -9.68 -3.25
N ASP A 81 -1.17 -10.97 -3.56
CA ASP A 81 -2.17 -11.79 -4.26
C ASP A 81 -3.40 -12.05 -3.40
N LYS A 82 -3.21 -12.27 -2.08
CA LYS A 82 -4.32 -12.50 -1.13
C LYS A 82 -5.18 -11.27 -0.85
N ILE A 83 -4.61 -10.08 -0.98
CA ILE A 83 -5.27 -8.81 -0.63
C ILE A 83 -6.08 -8.24 -1.81
N VAL A 84 -5.74 -8.58 -3.05
CA VAL A 84 -6.27 -7.96 -4.28
C VAL A 84 -7.41 -8.77 -4.90
#